data_AF-A0A843KXD6-F1
#
_entry.id   AF-A0A843KXD6-F1
#
_cell.length_a   1.000
_cell.length_b   1.000
_cell.length_c   1.000
_cell.angle_alpha   90.00
_cell.angle_beta   90.00
_cell.angle_gamma   90.00
#
_symmetry.space_group_name_H-M   'P 1'
#
loop_
_entity.id
_entity.type
_entity.pdbx_description
1 polymer ?
#
loop_
_entity_poly.entity_id
_entity_poly.type
_entity_poly.pdbx_seq_one_letter_code
_entity_poly.pdbx_strand_id
1 'polypeptide(L)'
;MNRRETYEYLKHNPKNVRFEDLCRAAEAFGFHRKGGKGSHTVYVRDGIPEILNFQNAKGKAKPYQVRQLLKIIEHYTLLEDEDAA
;
A
#
# COMPACT_ATOMS: atom_id res chain seq x y z
N MET A 1 -8.90 -4.73 -10.24
CA MET A 1 -7.48 -4.97 -10.56
C MET A 1 -6.99 -6.08 -9.66
N ASN A 2 -6.26 -7.04 -10.20
CA ASN A 2 -5.59 -8.06 -9.39
C ASN A 2 -4.30 -7.48 -8.75
N ARG A 3 -3.66 -8.23 -7.83
CA ARG A 3 -2.45 -7.77 -7.11
C ARG A 3 -1.33 -7.36 -8.06
N ARG A 4 -1.11 -8.12 -9.15
CA ARG A 4 -0.05 -7.85 -10.13
C ARG A 4 -0.31 -6.55 -10.90
N GLU A 5 -1.53 -6.32 -11.37
CA GLU A 5 -1.93 -5.06 -12.01
C GLU A 5 -1.76 -3.86 -11.07
N THR A 6 -2.16 -4.02 -9.80
CA THR A 6 -1.98 -2.98 -8.78
C THR A 6 -0.50 -2.67 -8.54
N TYR A 7 0.35 -3.69 -8.40
CA TYR A 7 1.80 -3.50 -8.23
C TYR A 7 2.42 -2.78 -9.43
N GLU A 8 2.13 -3.22 -10.66
CA GLU A 8 2.67 -2.61 -11.87
C GLU A 8 2.20 -1.15 -12.04
N TYR A 9 0.95 -0.85 -11.71
CA TYR A 9 0.45 0.53 -11.71
C TYR A 9 1.25 1.43 -10.77
N LEU A 10 1.46 0.98 -9.52
CA LEU A 10 2.21 1.75 -8.51
C LEU A 10 3.68 1.90 -8.87
N LYS A 11 4.30 0.85 -9.41
CA LYS A 11 5.71 0.82 -9.81
C LYS A 11 6.00 1.78 -10.96
N HIS A 12 5.12 1.85 -11.95
CA HIS A 12 5.27 2.76 -13.09
C HIS A 12 4.87 4.20 -12.77
N ASN A 13 3.98 4.43 -11.80
CA ASN A 13 3.43 5.76 -11.50
C ASN A 13 3.64 6.26 -10.06
N PRO A 14 4.80 6.06 -9.40
CA PRO A 14 4.93 6.27 -7.96
C PRO A 14 4.78 7.74 -7.54
N LYS A 15 4.89 8.69 -8.48
CA LYS A 15 4.74 10.13 -8.22
C LYS A 15 3.30 10.65 -8.39
N ASN A 16 2.39 9.86 -8.96
CA ASN A 16 1.06 10.32 -9.35
C ASN A 16 -0.07 9.36 -8.91
N VAL A 17 0.01 8.83 -7.70
CA VAL A 17 -1.00 7.92 -7.14
C VAL A 17 -2.03 8.70 -6.31
N ARG A 18 -3.32 8.45 -6.51
CA ARG A 18 -4.36 9.00 -5.61
C ARG A 18 -4.23 8.38 -4.24
N PHE A 19 -4.53 9.15 -3.19
CA PHE A 19 -4.45 8.65 -1.82
C PHE A 19 -5.30 7.38 -1.62
N GLU A 20 -6.53 7.39 -2.15
CA GLU A 20 -7.43 6.23 -2.11
C GLU A 20 -6.87 5.00 -2.84
N ASP A 21 -6.19 5.20 -3.97
CA ASP A 21 -5.63 4.09 -4.75
C ASP A 21 -4.48 3.42 -3.99
N LEU A 22 -3.66 4.20 -3.26
CA LEU A 22 -2.63 3.64 -2.38
C LEU A 22 -3.26 2.87 -1.19
N CYS A 23 -4.36 3.37 -0.63
CA CYS A 23 -5.09 2.68 0.44
C CYS A 23 -5.67 1.33 -0.04
N ARG A 24 -6.37 1.33 -1.18
CA ARG A 24 -6.90 0.12 -1.81
C ARG A 24 -5.79 -0.87 -2.16
N ALA A 25 -4.63 -0.37 -2.60
CA ALA A 25 -3.48 -1.24 -2.87
C ALA A 25 -2.99 -1.93 -1.60
N ALA A 26 -2.83 -1.21 -0.48
CA ALA A 26 -2.43 -1.84 0.77
C ALA A 26 -3.43 -2.93 1.21
N GLU A 27 -4.73 -2.67 1.08
CA GLU A 27 -5.79 -3.65 1.37
C GLU A 27 -5.72 -4.88 0.46
N ALA A 28 -5.47 -4.69 -0.84
CA ALA A 28 -5.28 -5.80 -1.78
C ALA A 28 -4.09 -6.71 -1.41
N PHE A 29 -3.06 -6.15 -0.79
CA PHE A 29 -1.92 -6.89 -0.24
C PHE A 29 -2.11 -7.30 1.24
N GLY A 30 -3.35 -7.39 1.72
CA GLY A 30 -3.67 -7.95 3.03
C GLY A 30 -3.40 -7.04 4.23
N PHE A 31 -3.05 -5.76 4.00
CA PHE A 31 -2.99 -4.80 5.09
C PHE A 31 -4.39 -4.34 5.47
N HIS A 32 -4.66 -4.25 6.76
CA HIS A 32 -5.92 -3.72 7.27
C HIS A 32 -5.70 -2.38 7.95
N ARG A 33 -6.72 -1.53 7.90
CA ARG A 33 -6.71 -0.21 8.52
C ARG A 33 -6.75 -0.35 10.04
N LYS A 34 -5.71 0.11 10.73
CA LYS A 34 -5.60 0.12 12.19
C LYS A 34 -6.14 1.39 12.83
N GLY A 35 -6.14 2.50 12.09
CA GLY A 35 -6.62 3.79 12.60
C GLY A 35 -6.17 4.97 11.76
N GLY A 36 -6.17 6.15 12.35
CA GLY A 36 -5.78 7.39 11.68
C GLY A 36 -6.29 8.63 12.39
N LYS A 37 -5.68 9.78 12.13
CA LYS A 37 -6.10 11.09 12.63
C LYS A 37 -5.91 12.15 11.55
N GLY A 38 -6.92 12.98 11.33
CA GLY A 38 -6.90 14.00 10.28
C GLY A 38 -6.70 13.36 8.90
N SER A 39 -5.69 13.80 8.16
CA SER A 39 -5.38 13.29 6.82
C SER A 39 -4.53 12.01 6.78
N HIS A 40 -4.23 11.43 7.94
CA HIS A 40 -3.42 10.21 8.02
C HIS A 40 -4.26 8.95 8.20
N THR A 41 -3.83 7.87 7.56
CA THR A 41 -4.38 6.52 7.75
C THR A 41 -3.25 5.54 8.00
N VAL A 42 -3.40 4.73 9.06
CA VAL A 42 -2.44 3.71 9.46
C VAL A 42 -2.93 2.33 9.03
N TYR A 43 -2.05 1.58 8.39
CA TYR A 43 -2.24 0.22 7.89
C TYR A 43 -1.20 -0.72 8.51
N VAL A 44 -1.63 -1.92 8.87
CA VAL A 44 -0.78 -3.01 9.38
C VAL A 44 -1.20 -4.33 8.75
N ARG A 45 -0.32 -5.33 8.77
CA ARG A 45 -0.60 -6.69 8.31
C ARG A 45 -0.02 -7.69 9.30
N ASP A 46 -0.77 -8.72 9.63
CA ASP A 46 -0.27 -9.77 10.53
C ASP A 46 0.89 -10.51 9.87
N GLY A 47 1.94 -10.80 10.64
CA GLY A 47 3.18 -11.40 10.13
C GLY A 47 4.17 -10.39 9.50
N ILE A 48 3.80 -9.12 9.35
CA ILE A 48 4.68 -8.05 8.85
C ILE A 48 4.84 -6.96 9.92
N PRO A 49 6.06 -6.72 10.45
CA PRO A 49 6.29 -5.72 11.50
C PRO A 49 6.16 -4.28 11.02
N GLU A 50 6.32 -4.00 9.72
CA GLU A 50 6.26 -2.66 9.15
C GLU A 50 4.86 -2.06 9.18
N ILE A 51 4.79 -0.85 9.73
CA ILE A 51 3.56 -0.05 9.75
C ILE A 51 3.58 0.93 8.58
N LEU A 52 2.50 0.97 7.82
CA LEU A 52 2.28 1.93 6.76
C LEU A 52 1.42 3.09 7.28
N ASN A 53 2.01 4.29 7.36
CA ASN A 53 1.29 5.50 7.75
C ASN A 53 1.14 6.42 6.53
N PHE A 54 0.02 6.30 5.84
CA PHE A 54 -0.29 7.06 4.64
C PHE A 54 -0.84 8.44 4.99
N GLN A 55 -0.50 9.44 4.18
CA GLN A 55 -0.95 10.81 4.37
C GLN A 55 -1.59 11.30 3.07
N ASN A 56 -2.84 11.74 3.18
CA ASN A 56 -3.51 12.43 2.09
C ASN A 56 -2.93 13.84 1.94
N ALA A 57 -2.30 14.10 0.78
CA ALA A 57 -1.80 15.39 0.36
C ALA A 57 -2.62 15.88 -0.84
N LYS A 58 -3.69 16.65 -0.57
CA LYS A 58 -4.59 17.21 -1.60
C LYS A 58 -5.13 16.15 -2.57
N GLY A 59 -5.57 15.00 -2.05
CA GLY A 59 -6.12 13.88 -2.82
C GLY A 59 -5.07 12.90 -3.36
N LYS A 60 -3.77 13.17 -3.18
CA LYS A 60 -2.67 12.32 -3.64
C LYS A 60 -1.93 11.68 -2.47
N ALA A 61 -1.38 10.50 -2.72
CA ALA A 61 -0.40 9.89 -1.83
C ALA A 61 0.95 10.59 -1.98
N LYS A 62 1.77 10.57 -0.93
CA LYS A 62 3.16 11.03 -1.06
C LYS A 62 3.98 9.97 -1.80
N PRO A 63 4.85 10.35 -2.76
CA PRO A 63 5.56 9.38 -3.59
C PRO A 63 6.43 8.38 -2.81
N TYR A 64 6.94 8.77 -1.64
CA TYR A 64 7.72 7.85 -0.81
C TYR A 64 6.84 6.77 -0.15
N GLN A 65 5.57 7.07 0.13
CA GLN A 65 4.63 6.10 0.73
C GLN A 65 4.27 5.01 -0.27
N VAL A 66 4.15 5.39 -1.55
CA VAL A 66 4.02 4.42 -2.64
C VAL A 66 5.25 3.51 -2.70
N ARG A 67 6.45 4.09 -2.68
CA ARG A 67 7.70 3.32 -2.66
C ARG A 67 7.85 2.45 -1.42
N GLN A 68 7.33 2.90 -0.27
CA GLN A 68 7.35 2.13 0.97
C GLN A 68 6.50 0.86 0.84
N LEU A 69 5.28 0.99 0.31
CA LEU A 69 4.43 -0.18 0.05
C LEU A 69 5.09 -1.15 -0.95
N LEU A 70 5.62 -0.63 -2.06
CA LEU A 70 6.33 -1.45 -3.06
C LEU A 70 7.50 -2.24 -2.46
N LYS A 71 8.31 -1.59 -1.63
CA LYS A 71 9.44 -2.25 -0.95
C LYS A 71 8.98 -3.38 -0.04
N ILE A 72 7.88 -3.20 0.69
CA ILE A 72 7.34 -4.25 1.57
C ILE A 72 6.79 -5.41 0.74
N ILE A 73 6.07 -5.12 -0.34
CA ILE A 73 5.59 -6.15 -1.28
C ILE A 73 6.73 -7.00 -1.81
N GLU A 74 7.84 -6.36 -2.21
CA GLU A 74 9.04 -7.05 -2.72
C GLU A 74 9.78 -7.80 -1.62
N HIS A 75 9.95 -7.20 -0.44
CA HIS A 75 10.71 -7.79 0.67
C HIS A 75 10.07 -9.08 1.19
N TYR A 76 8.74 -9.12 1.25
CA TYR A 76 7.98 -10.27 1.77
C TYR A 76 7.36 -11.12 0.65
N THR A 77 7.68 -10.88 -0.62
CA THR A 77 7.18 -11.65 -1.77
C THR A 77 5.65 -11.70 -1.85
N LEU A 78 4.98 -10.61 -1.46
CA LEU A 78 3.51 -10.56 -1.31
C LEU A 78 2.72 -10.64 -2.62
N LEU A 79 3.42 -10.67 -3.76
CA LEU A 79 2.83 -10.91 -5.08
C LEU A 79 2.44 -12.37 -5.29
N GLU A 80 3.06 -13.30 -4.58
CA GLU A 80 2.88 -14.75 -4.71
C GLU A 80 1.96 -15.33 -3.61
N ASP A 81 1.66 -14.52 -2.58
CA ASP A 81 0.79 -14.84 -1.44
C ASP A 81 -0.70 -15.07 -1.81
N GLU A 82 -1.06 -15.26 -3.08
CA GLU A 82 -2.44 -15.60 -3.48
C GLU A 82 -2.80 -17.07 -3.16
N ASP A 83 -1.80 -17.94 -3.01
CA ASP A 83 -1.99 -19.40 -2.82
C ASP A 83 -2.02 -19.87 -1.36
N ALA A 84 -1.99 -18.95 -0.38
CA ALA A 84 -1.87 -19.29 1.05
C ALA A 84 -3.20 -19.20 1.85
N ALA A 85 -4.36 -19.14 1.19
CA ALA A 85 -5.68 -19.05 1.83
C ALA A 85 -6.54 -20.28 1.57
#